data_AF-A0A1H5ZTA0-F1
#
_entry.id   AF-A0A1H5ZTA0-F1
#
_cell.length_a   1.000
_cell.length_b   1.000
_cell.length_c   1.000
_cell.angle_alpha   90.00
_cell.angle_beta   90.00
_cell.angle_gamma   90.00
#
_symmetry.space_group_name_H-M   'P 1'
#
loop_
_entity.id
_entity.type
_entity.pdbx_description
1 polymer ?
#
loop_
_entity_poly.entity_id
_entity_poly.type
_entity_poly.pdbx_seq_one_letter_code
_entity_poly.pdbx_strand_id
1 'polypeptide(L)'
;MIINGHEYTKEEIFEALKMKGFTLLPFIYQDQEAAFMGGVDFFEVTTKCAVKGYDLPALKNTWDKVALKEFEKTNTTKPPLI
;
A
#
# COMPACT_ATOMS: atom_id res chain seq x y z
N MET A 1 -0.61 -10.52 3.34
CA MET A 1 -1.55 -9.56 2.71
C MET A 1 -2.33 -10.32 1.65
N ILE A 2 -3.65 -10.16 1.59
CA ILE A 2 -4.49 -10.91 0.66
C ILE A 2 -4.76 -10.06 -0.59
N ILE A 3 -4.41 -10.59 -1.77
CA ILE A 3 -4.68 -9.95 -3.07
C ILE A 3 -5.36 -11.00 -3.96
N ASN A 4 -6.52 -10.67 -4.54
CA ASN A 4 -7.31 -11.60 -5.37
C ASN A 4 -7.65 -12.95 -4.70
N GLY A 5 -7.81 -12.98 -3.38
CA GLY A 5 -8.10 -14.21 -2.63
C GLY A 5 -6.89 -15.10 -2.36
N HIS A 6 -5.68 -14.66 -2.72
CA HIS A 6 -4.44 -15.34 -2.39
C HIS A 6 -3.66 -14.55 -1.35
N GLU A 7 -3.08 -15.25 -0.38
CA GLU A 7 -2.21 -14.64 0.61
C GLU A 7 -0.78 -14.55 0.07
N TYR A 8 -0.20 -13.36 0.19
CA TYR A 8 1.17 -13.05 -0.17
C TYR A 8 1.94 -12.49 1.02
N THR A 9 3.20 -12.90 1.13
CA THR A 9 4.18 -12.32 2.05
C THR A 9 4.60 -10.93 1.60
N LYS A 10 5.20 -10.18 2.52
CA LYS A 10 5.70 -8.83 2.24
C LYS A 10 6.84 -8.89 1.22
N GLU A 11 7.67 -9.91 1.32
CA GLU A 11 8.81 -10.18 0.46
C GLU A 11 8.37 -10.43 -0.99
N GLU A 12 7.38 -11.31 -1.20
CA GLU A 12 6.82 -11.60 -2.53
C GLU A 12 6.24 -10.34 -3.19
N ILE A 13 5.51 -9.52 -2.42
CA ILE A 13 4.94 -8.27 -2.93
C ILE A 13 6.07 -7.28 -3.29
N PHE A 14 7.12 -7.22 -2.46
CA PHE A 14 8.26 -6.34 -2.72
C PHE A 14 9.03 -6.74 -3.98
N GLU A 15 9.23 -8.03 -4.20
CA GLU A 15 9.84 -8.54 -5.42
C GLU A 15 8.97 -8.24 -6.64
N ALA A 16 7.66 -8.49 -6.56
CA ALA A 16 6.73 -8.20 -7.65
C ALA A 16 6.69 -6.70 -8.01
N LEU A 17 6.67 -5.80 -7.01
CA LEU A 17 6.73 -4.36 -7.22
C LEU A 17 8.05 -3.94 -7.88
N LYS A 18 9.18 -4.48 -7.43
CA LYS A 18 10.49 -4.23 -8.07
C LYS A 18 10.51 -4.69 -9.53
N MET A 19 9.98 -5.88 -9.82
CA MET A 19 9.89 -6.39 -11.20
C MET A 19 9.01 -5.51 -12.10
N LYS A 20 8.00 -4.83 -11.54
CA LYS A 20 7.17 -3.82 -12.24
C LYS A 20 7.85 -2.45 -12.41
N GLY A 21 9.06 -2.28 -11.88
CA GLY A 21 9.85 -1.05 -11.98
C GLY A 21 9.59 -0.04 -10.87
N PHE A 22 8.99 -0.45 -9.75
CA PHE A 22 8.86 0.41 -8.57
C PHE A 22 10.14 0.36 -7.73
N THR A 23 10.52 1.52 -7.20
CA THR A 23 11.57 1.67 -6.20
C THR A 23 10.93 1.73 -4.82
N LEU A 24 11.40 0.88 -3.91
CA LEU A 24 10.91 0.85 -2.53
C LEU A 24 11.77 1.78 -1.66
N LEU A 25 11.18 2.88 -1.20
CA LEU A 25 11.84 3.86 -0.34
C LEU A 25 11.28 3.79 1.09
N PRO A 26 12.12 3.95 2.13
CA PRO A 26 11.63 4.08 3.50
C PRO A 26 10.78 5.35 3.63
N PHE A 27 9.71 5.24 4.41
CA PHE A 27 8.80 6.35 4.68
C PHE A 27 8.33 6.29 6.12
N ILE A 28 8.42 7.42 6.82
CA ILE A 28 7.98 7.57 8.20
C ILE A 28 6.89 8.63 8.20
N TYR A 29 5.78 8.33 8.87
CA TYR A 29 4.70 9.29 9.08
C TYR A 29 4.19 9.19 10.51
N GLN A 30 3.58 10.28 10.98
CA GLN A 30 2.87 10.29 12.25
C GLN A 30 1.43 9.86 12.00
N ASP A 31 0.99 8.87 12.76
CA ASP A 31 -0.40 8.46 12.81
C ASP A 31 -0.98 8.77 14.19
N GLN A 32 -2.31 8.77 14.27
CA GLN A 32 -3.05 9.07 15.49
C GLN A 32 -4.01 7.94 15.82
N GLU A 33 -4.01 7.50 17.07
CA GLU A 33 -4.98 6.54 17.58
C GLU A 33 -5.79 7.17 18.71
N ALA A 34 -7.06 6.79 18.80
CA ALA A 34 -7.92 7.25 19.88
C ALA A 34 -7.45 6.59 21.18
N ALA A 35 -7.04 7.41 22.15
CA ALA A 35 -6.66 6.95 23.47
C ALA A 35 -7.89 6.72 24.35
N PHE A 36 -7.78 5.79 25.30
CA PHE A 36 -8.82 5.56 26.32
C PHE A 36 -9.10 6.86 27.10
N MET A 37 -10.38 7.16 27.36
CA MET A 37 -10.88 8.44 27.93
C MET A 37 -10.84 9.67 27.00
N GLY A 38 -10.75 9.48 25.69
CA GLY A 38 -10.97 10.56 24.70
C GLY A 38 -9.72 11.41 24.42
N GLY A 39 -8.54 10.91 24.76
CA GLY A 39 -7.27 11.47 24.29
C GLY A 39 -6.96 11.06 22.85
N VAL A 40 -5.91 11.66 22.29
CA VAL A 40 -5.33 11.27 20.99
C VAL A 40 -3.85 11.03 21.22
N ASP A 41 -3.41 9.79 20.94
CA ASP A 41 -2.01 9.43 21.01
C ASP A 41 -1.39 9.51 19.60
N PHE A 42 -0.24 10.17 19.51
CA PHE A 42 0.53 10.26 18.27
C PHE A 42 1.68 9.26 18.31
N PHE A 43 1.85 8.48 17.25
CA PHE A 43 2.94 7.53 17.13
C PHE A 43 3.55 7.58 15.73
N GLU A 44 4.85 7.28 15.66
CA GLU A 44 5.58 7.22 14.40
C GLU A 44 5.44 5.83 13.79
N VAL A 45 4.94 5.78 12.56
CA VAL A 45 4.83 4.56 11.77
C VAL A 45 5.93 4.54 10.73
N THR A 46 6.80 3.52 10.82
CA THR A 46 7.82 3.26 9.81
C THR A 46 7.31 2.26 8.79
N THR A 47 7.27 2.65 7.52
CA THR A 47 6.83 1.79 6.40
C THR A 47 7.72 1.99 5.17
N LYS A 48 7.34 1.38 4.04
CA LYS A 48 7.96 1.61 2.73
C LYS A 48 6.93 2.17 1.74
N CYS A 49 7.37 3.07 0.88
CA CYS A 49 6.57 3.50 -0.27
C CYS A 49 7.10 2.85 -1.54
N ALA A 50 6.20 2.51 -2.45
CA ALA A 50 6.54 2.08 -3.80
C ALA A 50 6.35 3.25 -4.75
N VAL A 51 7.45 3.80 -5.25
CA VAL A 51 7.45 4.97 -6.13
C VAL A 51 8.01 4.61 -7.50
N LYS A 52 7.59 5.31 -8.55
CA LYS A 52 8.07 5.11 -9.91
C LYS A 52 8.54 6.44 -10.50
N GLY A 53 9.67 6.42 -11.20
CA GLY A 53 10.26 7.64 -11.77
C GLY A 53 10.66 8.65 -10.68
N TYR A 54 10.08 9.85 -10.75
CA TYR A 54 10.39 10.98 -9.86
C TYR A 54 9.35 11.19 -8.74
N ASP A 55 8.46 10.22 -8.52
CA ASP A 55 7.47 10.30 -7.45
C ASP A 55 8.13 10.27 -6.07
N LEU A 56 7.64 11.13 -5.17
CA LEU A 56 8.09 11.19 -3.78
C LEU A 56 7.33 10.18 -2.90
N PRO A 57 7.99 9.62 -1.86
CA PRO A 57 7.33 8.77 -0.89
C PRO A 57 6.25 9.56 -0.14
N ALA A 58 5.05 9.00 -0.08
CA ALA A 58 3.89 9.63 0.53
C ALA A 58 2.89 8.56 0.99
N LEU A 59 2.01 8.92 1.92
CA LEU A 59 0.95 8.04 2.45
C LEU A 59 0.05 7.40 1.38
N LYS A 60 -0.10 8.05 0.22
CA LYS A 60 -0.87 7.52 -0.92
C LYS A 60 -0.14 6.43 -1.71
N ASN A 61 1.18 6.39 -1.59
CA ASN A 61 2.09 5.52 -2.35
C ASN A 61 2.73 4.47 -1.43
N THR A 62 2.13 4.16 -0.28
CA THR A 62 2.59 3.08 0.59
C THR A 62 2.53 1.75 -0.18
N TRP A 63 3.50 0.88 0.09
CA TRP A 63 3.71 -0.34 -0.69
C TRP A 63 2.46 -1.23 -0.80
N ASP A 64 1.66 -1.28 0.25
CA ASP A 64 0.41 -2.02 0.37
C ASP A 64 -0.67 -1.45 -0.57
N LYS A 65 -0.84 -0.12 -0.56
CA LYS A 65 -1.82 0.56 -1.44
C LYS A 65 -1.45 0.42 -2.90
N VAL A 66 -0.16 0.55 -3.22
CA VAL A 66 0.34 0.38 -4.58
C VAL A 66 0.20 -1.08 -5.02
N ALA A 67 0.51 -2.04 -4.15
CA ALA A 67 0.33 -3.46 -4.44
C ALA A 67 -1.14 -3.83 -4.72
N LEU A 68 -2.09 -3.32 -3.92
CA LEU A 68 -3.52 -3.49 -4.23
C LEU A 68 -3.84 -2.92 -5.61
N LYS A 69 -3.49 -1.66 -5.86
CA LYS A 69 -3.82 -1.00 -7.13
C LYS A 69 -3.21 -1.68 -8.36
N GLU A 70 -1.99 -2.21 -8.26
CA GLU A 70 -1.27 -2.80 -9.38
C GLU A 70 -1.60 -4.29 -9.62
N PHE A 71 -1.92 -5.04 -8.56
CA PHE A 71 -2.10 -6.50 -8.64
C PHE A 71 -3.53 -6.96 -8.42
N GLU A 72 -4.41 -6.15 -7.83
CA GLU A 72 -5.83 -6.46 -7.77
C GLU A 72 -6.38 -6.47 -9.20
N LYS A 73 -7.03 -7.57 -9.58
CA LYS A 73 -7.59 -7.72 -10.92
C LYS A 73 -8.60 -6.61 -11.14
N THR A 74 -8.41 -5.81 -12.18
CA THR A 74 -9.40 -4.87 -12.74
C THR A 74 -10.57 -5.63 -13.38
N ASN A 75 -11.21 -6.54 -12.65
CA ASN A 75 -12.31 -7.37 -13.12
C ASN A 75 -13.64 -6.78 -12.66
N THR A 76 -13.86 -5.50 -12.96
CA THR A 76 -15.19 -4.89 -12.80
C THR A 76 -15.51 -3.99 -13.98
N THR A 77 -15.28 -4.47 -15.20
CA THR A 77 -16.23 -4.15 -16.28
C THR A 77 -17.54 -4.79 -15.85
N LYS A 78 -18.35 -4.04 -15.10
CA LYS A 78 -19.73 -4.41 -14.79
C LYS A 78 -20.36 -4.82 -16.14
N PRO A 79 -20.79 -6.08 -16.32
CA PRO A 79 -21.41 -6.45 -17.57
C PRO A 79 -22.61 -5.53 -17.79
N PRO A 80 -22.81 -4.97 -19.01
CA PRO A 80 -23.98 -4.16 -19.28
C PRO A 80 -25.21 -5.03 -18.98
N LEU A 81 -26.14 -4.47 -18.19
CA LEU A 81 -27.45 -5.06 -17.99
C LEU A 81 -28.16 -4.96 -19.34
N ILE A 82 -28.18 -6.07 -20.07
CA ILE A 82 -29.12 -6.30 -21.17
C ILE A 82 -30.47 -6.63 -20.54
#